data_AF-A0A9W7YI64-F1
#
_entry.id   AF-A0A9W7YI64-F1
#
_cell.length_a   1.000
_cell.length_b   1.000
_cell.length_c   1.000
_cell.angle_alpha   90.00
_cell.angle_beta   90.00
_cell.angle_gamma   90.00
#
_symmetry.space_group_name_H-M   'P 1'
#
loop_
_entity.id
_entity.type
_entity.pdbx_description
1 polymer ?
#
loop_
_entity_poly.entity_id
_entity_poly.type
_entity_poly.pdbx_seq_one_letter_code
_entity_poly.pdbx_strand_id
1 'polypeptide(L)'
;QIVDTNDKKRYMLFQEGSGTEAPWFIRASQGHSMQIKKLPLTKLTSNNMPEFIIHGTTKDKLKSINANGLSKMNRNHIHFATGLATDQKVISGMRGTATAFIYIDKVKALNAGIEFFLSDNGVVLSEGVNKSGVIPPEYFEKIVLRDNAA
;
A
#
# COMPACT_ATOMS: atom_id res chain seq x y z
N GLN A 1 -5.49 -8.62 23.18
CA GLN A 1 -5.24 -7.18 23.35
C GLN A 1 -4.41 -6.60 22.20
N ILE A 2 -3.15 -7.00 21.95
CA ILE A 2 -2.25 -6.39 20.93
C ILE A 2 -2.86 -6.29 19.51
N VAL A 3 -3.48 -7.37 19.03
CA VAL A 3 -4.09 -7.40 17.68
C VAL A 3 -5.29 -6.46 17.60
N ASP A 4 -6.07 -6.40 18.66
CA ASP A 4 -7.31 -5.62 18.73
C ASP A 4 -7.02 -4.11 18.84
N THR A 5 -6.07 -3.73 19.71
CA THR A 5 -5.77 -2.34 20.08
C THR A 5 -4.69 -1.68 19.23
N ASN A 6 -4.19 -2.31 18.17
CA ASN A 6 -3.24 -1.66 17.27
C ASN A 6 -4.01 -0.78 16.25
N ASP A 7 -3.78 0.53 16.31
CA ASP A 7 -4.45 1.57 15.50
C ASP A 7 -4.48 1.28 13.99
N LYS A 8 -3.39 0.71 13.46
CA LYS A 8 -3.20 0.48 12.02
C LYS A 8 -3.64 -0.92 11.53
N LYS A 9 -4.32 -1.70 12.38
CA LYS A 9 -4.65 -3.12 12.15
C LYS A 9 -3.52 -3.91 11.45
N ARG A 10 -2.30 -3.81 12.01
CA ARG A 10 -1.04 -4.33 11.45
C ARG A 10 -0.93 -5.83 11.55
N TYR A 11 -1.63 -6.41 12.51
CA TYR A 11 -1.58 -7.83 12.83
C TYR A 11 -2.96 -8.42 12.67
N MET A 12 -3.02 -9.69 12.29
CA MET A 12 -4.28 -10.44 12.21
C MET A 12 -4.10 -11.82 12.81
N LEU A 13 -5.14 -12.26 13.54
CA LEU A 13 -5.27 -13.64 14.01
C LEU A 13 -6.00 -14.47 12.96
N PHE A 14 -5.58 -15.71 12.79
CA PHE A 14 -6.26 -16.69 11.95
C PHE A 14 -6.07 -18.11 12.52
N GLN A 15 -6.96 -19.03 12.15
CA GLN A 15 -6.82 -20.45 12.47
C GLN A 15 -6.53 -21.23 11.19
N GLU A 16 -5.68 -22.24 11.26
CA GLU A 16 -5.55 -23.24 10.20
C GLU A 16 -6.24 -24.54 10.63
N GLY A 17 -7.14 -25.04 9.79
CA GLY A 17 -7.95 -26.23 10.08
C GLY A 17 -9.40 -25.91 10.46
N SER A 18 -10.22 -26.94 10.59
CA SER A 18 -11.63 -26.85 10.99
C SER A 18 -11.85 -27.46 12.36
N GLY A 19 -12.57 -26.76 13.24
CA GLY A 19 -12.95 -27.26 14.57
C GLY A 19 -12.49 -26.36 15.72
N THR A 20 -13.02 -26.61 16.91
CA THR A 20 -12.76 -25.81 18.13
C THR A 20 -11.34 -25.95 18.66
N GLU A 21 -10.57 -26.93 18.18
CA GLU A 21 -9.18 -27.19 18.60
C GLU A 21 -8.13 -26.61 17.63
N ALA A 22 -8.55 -25.94 16.55
CA ALA A 22 -7.61 -25.40 15.57
C ALA A 22 -6.68 -24.34 16.21
N PRO A 23 -5.35 -24.47 16.05
CA PRO A 23 -4.40 -23.55 16.66
C PRO A 23 -4.55 -22.14 16.09
N TRP A 24 -4.42 -21.14 16.96
CA TRP A 24 -4.40 -19.74 16.56
C TRP A 24 -3.01 -19.31 16.13
N PHE A 25 -2.95 -18.65 14.98
CA PHE A 25 -1.76 -18.04 14.42
C PHE A 25 -1.92 -16.52 14.36
N ILE A 26 -0.78 -15.82 14.37
CA ILE A 26 -0.70 -14.37 14.16
C ILE A 26 0.19 -14.08 12.96
N ARG A 27 -0.17 -13.09 12.15
CA ARG A 27 0.67 -12.58 11.06
C ARG A 27 0.56 -11.07 10.92
N ALA A 28 1.51 -10.47 10.21
CA ALA A 28 1.38 -9.10 9.75
C ALA A 28 0.49 -9.00 8.50
N SER A 29 -0.29 -7.92 8.39
CA SER A 29 -1.19 -7.67 7.26
C SER A 29 -0.44 -7.25 6.00
N GLN A 30 0.67 -6.51 6.16
CA GLN A 30 1.56 -6.06 5.09
C GLN A 30 2.92 -5.63 5.63
N GLY A 31 3.87 -5.33 4.73
CA GLY A 31 5.13 -4.65 5.09
C GLY A 31 6.35 -5.58 5.22
N HIS A 32 6.20 -6.82 4.79
CA HIS A 32 7.24 -7.84 4.79
C HIS A 32 8.44 -7.43 3.91
N SER A 33 9.64 -7.66 4.46
CA SER A 33 10.93 -7.59 3.75
C SER A 33 11.51 -8.97 3.47
N MET A 34 11.07 -10.00 4.19
CA MET A 34 11.37 -11.40 3.88
C MET A 34 10.37 -11.92 2.86
N GLN A 35 10.81 -12.84 2.00
CA GLN A 35 9.93 -13.46 1.02
C GLN A 35 8.87 -14.32 1.72
N ILE A 36 7.59 -14.03 1.48
CA ILE A 36 6.46 -14.77 2.04
C ILE A 36 5.71 -15.43 0.88
N LYS A 37 5.49 -16.75 0.95
CA LYS A 37 4.85 -17.53 -0.13
C LYS A 37 3.34 -17.28 -0.25
N LYS A 38 2.66 -16.94 0.85
CA LYS A 38 1.21 -16.68 0.87
C LYS A 38 0.91 -15.48 1.77
N LEU A 39 0.47 -14.40 1.16
CA LEU A 39 -0.27 -13.34 1.84
C LEU A 39 -1.67 -13.32 1.23
N PRO A 40 -2.74 -13.33 2.04
CA PRO A 40 -4.09 -13.14 1.52
C PRO A 40 -4.19 -11.69 1.05
N LEU A 41 -4.06 -11.53 -0.26
CA LEU A 41 -4.16 -10.26 -0.95
C LEU A 41 -5.24 -10.40 -2.00
N THR A 42 -6.16 -9.43 -2.05
CA THR A 42 -7.22 -9.42 -3.06
C THR A 42 -6.71 -8.68 -4.28
N LYS A 43 -6.68 -9.35 -5.45
CA LYS A 43 -6.28 -8.69 -6.70
C LYS A 43 -7.28 -7.59 -7.06
N LEU A 44 -6.75 -6.41 -7.37
CA LEU A 44 -7.53 -5.26 -7.82
C LEU A 44 -7.66 -5.25 -9.34
N THR A 45 -8.85 -4.90 -9.79
CA THR A 45 -9.31 -4.79 -11.17
C THR A 45 -10.09 -3.49 -11.30
N SER A 46 -10.47 -3.11 -12.52
CA SER A 46 -11.29 -1.91 -12.75
C SER A 46 -12.59 -1.87 -11.92
N ASN A 47 -13.16 -3.04 -11.56
CA ASN A 47 -14.45 -3.13 -10.86
C ASN A 47 -14.36 -2.93 -9.33
N ASN A 48 -13.22 -3.24 -8.72
CA ASN A 48 -13.03 -3.18 -7.27
C ASN A 48 -11.88 -2.22 -6.87
N MET A 49 -11.39 -1.42 -7.82
CA MET A 49 -10.33 -0.46 -7.59
C MET A 49 -10.81 0.67 -6.66
N PRO A 50 -10.04 1.05 -5.63
CA PRO A 50 -10.32 2.24 -4.82
C PRO A 50 -10.37 3.51 -5.68
N GLU A 51 -11.04 4.54 -5.17
CA GLU A 51 -11.11 5.85 -5.84
C GLU A 51 -9.72 6.45 -6.06
N PHE A 52 -8.83 6.34 -5.08
CA PHE A 52 -7.45 6.81 -5.18
C PHE A 52 -6.44 5.73 -4.78
N ILE A 53 -5.27 5.79 -5.41
CA ILE A 53 -4.07 5.06 -4.99
C ILE A 53 -2.98 6.11 -4.78
N ILE A 54 -2.63 6.33 -3.51
CA ILE A 54 -1.79 7.46 -3.11
C ILE A 54 -0.55 6.95 -2.40
N HIS A 55 0.62 7.36 -2.87
CA HIS A 55 1.87 7.17 -2.16
C HIS A 55 2.23 8.42 -1.36
N GLY A 56 2.26 8.29 -0.03
CA GLY A 56 2.73 9.35 0.85
C GLY A 56 4.25 9.31 1.01
N THR A 57 4.92 10.41 0.70
CA THR A 57 6.37 10.60 0.84
C THR A 57 6.69 11.97 1.43
N THR A 58 7.95 12.32 1.52
CA THR A 58 8.41 13.65 1.96
C THR A 58 8.94 14.45 0.77
N LYS A 59 8.77 15.77 0.81
CA LYS A 59 9.13 16.70 -0.28
C LYS A 59 10.59 16.54 -0.75
N ASP A 60 11.52 16.26 0.17
CA ASP A 60 12.94 16.04 -0.14
C ASP A 60 13.20 14.81 -1.01
N LYS A 61 12.30 13.81 -1.00
CA LYS A 61 12.42 12.60 -1.82
C LYS A 61 11.89 12.76 -3.24
N LEU A 62 11.12 13.82 -3.53
CA LEU A 62 10.50 14.00 -4.83
C LEU A 62 11.52 14.08 -5.98
N LYS A 63 12.69 14.68 -5.76
CA LYS A 63 13.74 14.73 -6.79
C LYS A 63 14.18 13.32 -7.22
N SER A 64 14.40 12.43 -6.27
CA SER A 64 14.79 11.04 -6.56
C SER A 64 13.63 10.26 -7.17
N ILE A 65 12.41 10.44 -6.65
CA ILE A 65 11.22 9.74 -7.15
C ILE A 65 10.88 10.16 -8.58
N ASN A 66 11.04 11.43 -8.93
CA ASN A 66 10.83 11.90 -10.32
C ASN A 66 11.89 11.37 -11.29
N ALA A 67 13.09 11.02 -10.80
CA ALA A 67 14.14 10.44 -11.64
C ALA A 67 14.01 8.91 -11.76
N ASN A 68 13.65 8.23 -10.66
CA ASN A 68 13.78 6.78 -10.53
C ASN A 68 12.45 6.04 -10.36
N GLY A 69 11.33 6.75 -10.20
CA GLY A 69 10.03 6.18 -9.87
C GLY A 69 9.85 5.82 -8.39
N LEU A 70 8.70 5.25 -8.07
CA LEU A 70 8.41 4.70 -6.75
C LEU A 70 8.97 3.29 -6.65
N SER A 71 9.81 3.03 -5.65
CA SER A 71 10.42 1.72 -5.42
C SER A 71 9.87 1.04 -4.17
N LYS A 72 9.78 -0.30 -4.20
CA LYS A 72 9.50 -1.12 -3.02
C LYS A 72 10.63 -1.05 -1.99
N MET A 73 11.81 -0.56 -2.37
CA MET A 73 13.02 -0.52 -1.56
C MET A 73 13.29 -1.92 -0.97
N ASN A 74 13.52 -2.03 0.34
CA ASN A 74 13.78 -3.31 1.01
C ASN A 74 12.52 -4.13 1.30
N ARG A 75 11.34 -3.75 0.80
CA ARG A 75 10.07 -4.47 1.01
C ARG A 75 9.74 -5.35 -0.19
N ASN A 76 8.73 -6.20 -0.01
CA ASN A 76 8.18 -7.01 -1.09
C ASN A 76 7.31 -6.20 -2.07
N HIS A 77 6.69 -5.12 -1.61
CA HIS A 77 5.76 -4.33 -2.41
C HIS A 77 5.97 -2.82 -2.17
N ILE A 78 5.57 -2.03 -3.15
CA ILE A 78 5.29 -0.59 -2.99
C ILE A 78 3.94 -0.47 -2.28
N HIS A 79 3.87 0.42 -1.28
CA HIS A 79 2.67 0.63 -0.46
C HIS A 79 1.95 1.92 -0.84
N PHE A 80 0.63 1.84 -0.93
CA PHE A 80 -0.24 2.96 -1.22
C PHE A 80 -1.42 2.99 -0.24
N ALA A 81 -1.88 4.18 0.09
CA ALA A 81 -3.12 4.41 0.78
C ALA A 81 -4.27 4.58 -0.23
N THR A 82 -5.49 4.28 0.21
CA THR A 82 -6.72 4.47 -0.56
C THR A 82 -7.32 5.88 -0.41
N GLY A 83 -6.69 6.73 0.40
CA GLY A 83 -7.04 8.13 0.63
C GLY A 83 -5.94 8.84 1.44
N LEU A 84 -6.17 10.08 1.82
CA LEU A 84 -5.23 10.86 2.64
C LEU A 84 -5.32 10.46 4.11
N ALA A 85 -4.23 10.68 4.87
CA ALA A 85 -4.19 10.37 6.31
C ALA A 85 -5.20 11.17 7.15
N THR A 86 -5.74 12.26 6.62
CA THR A 86 -6.80 13.07 7.25
C THR A 86 -8.20 12.48 7.03
N ASP A 87 -8.36 11.53 6.12
CA ASP A 87 -9.61 10.81 5.94
C ASP A 87 -9.75 9.77 7.07
N GLN A 88 -10.84 9.88 7.84
CA GLN A 88 -11.15 8.98 8.95
C GLN A 88 -11.24 7.51 8.52
N LYS A 89 -11.50 7.24 7.23
CA LYS A 89 -11.55 5.87 6.69
C LYS A 89 -10.16 5.28 6.42
N VAL A 90 -9.10 6.09 6.39
CA VAL A 90 -7.74 5.67 6.05
C VAL A 90 -6.94 5.41 7.32
N ILE A 91 -7.08 4.20 7.84
CA ILE A 91 -6.37 3.75 9.05
C ILE A 91 -4.93 3.29 8.79
N SER A 92 -4.53 3.12 7.52
CA SER A 92 -3.22 2.56 7.13
C SER A 92 -2.77 2.98 5.74
N GLY A 93 -1.51 2.69 5.40
CA GLY A 93 -0.93 2.99 4.08
C GLY A 93 -0.28 4.37 3.97
N MET A 94 -0.56 5.30 4.89
CA MET A 94 0.06 6.62 4.93
C MET A 94 0.76 6.92 6.27
N ARG A 95 1.90 7.60 6.19
CA ARG A 95 2.60 8.13 7.37
C ARG A 95 2.07 9.54 7.67
N GLY A 96 1.83 9.86 8.93
CA GLY A 96 1.42 11.23 9.34
C GLY A 96 2.47 12.30 9.04
N THR A 97 3.73 11.89 8.86
CA THR A 97 4.86 12.74 8.47
C THR A 97 4.98 12.96 6.96
N ALA A 98 4.09 12.39 6.15
CA ALA A 98 4.10 12.63 4.71
C ALA A 98 3.79 14.12 4.42
N THR A 99 4.62 14.71 3.55
CA THR A 99 4.50 16.11 3.11
C THR A 99 4.32 16.23 1.59
N ALA A 100 4.33 15.10 0.88
CA ALA A 100 4.00 15.01 -0.53
C ALA A 100 3.19 13.74 -0.80
N PHE A 101 2.20 13.85 -1.68
CA PHE A 101 1.25 12.81 -2.04
C PHE A 101 1.29 12.59 -3.54
N ILE A 102 1.68 11.39 -3.96
CA ILE A 102 1.77 11.01 -5.37
C ILE A 102 0.56 10.15 -5.69
N TYR A 103 -0.30 10.64 -6.58
CA TYR A 103 -1.47 9.92 -7.06
C TYR A 103 -1.08 9.09 -8.28
N ILE A 104 -1.46 7.82 -8.29
CA ILE A 104 -1.19 6.92 -9.41
C ILE A 104 -2.35 6.97 -10.40
N ASP A 105 -2.03 7.14 -11.68
CA ASP A 105 -2.98 6.93 -12.76
C ASP A 105 -3.25 5.43 -12.89
N LYS A 106 -4.22 4.97 -12.10
CA LYS A 106 -4.59 3.55 -11.98
C LYS A 106 -5.11 2.98 -13.29
N VAL A 107 -5.71 3.79 -14.15
CA VAL A 107 -6.22 3.33 -15.46
C VAL A 107 -5.05 3.07 -16.39
N LYS A 108 -4.14 4.04 -16.53
CA LYS A 108 -2.92 3.88 -17.33
C LYS A 108 -2.06 2.73 -16.81
N ALA A 109 -1.90 2.62 -15.49
CA ALA A 109 -1.13 1.56 -14.85
C ALA A 109 -1.73 0.16 -15.13
N LEU A 110 -3.05 -0.02 -14.95
CA LEU A 110 -3.71 -1.29 -15.26
C LEU A 110 -3.59 -1.67 -16.74
N ASN A 111 -3.78 -0.71 -17.65
CA ASN A 111 -3.66 -0.94 -19.09
C ASN A 111 -2.22 -1.32 -19.50
N ALA A 112 -1.22 -0.87 -18.75
CA ALA A 112 0.17 -1.27 -18.91
C ALA A 112 0.52 -2.60 -18.20
N GLY A 113 -0.46 -3.27 -17.60
CA GLY A 113 -0.27 -4.56 -16.92
C GLY A 113 0.31 -4.46 -15.50
N ILE A 114 0.33 -3.26 -14.89
CA ILE A 114 0.75 -3.10 -13.50
C ILE A 114 -0.34 -3.68 -12.60
N GLU A 115 0.03 -4.68 -11.79
CA GLU A 115 -0.88 -5.32 -10.85
C GLU A 115 -0.92 -4.58 -9.51
N PHE A 116 -2.13 -4.44 -8.97
CA PHE A 116 -2.37 -3.94 -7.63
C PHE A 116 -3.15 -4.97 -6.82
N PHE A 117 -2.89 -5.00 -5.52
CA PHE A 117 -3.57 -5.88 -4.58
C PHE A 117 -3.98 -5.12 -3.32
N LEU A 118 -5.08 -5.50 -2.71
CA LEU A 118 -5.57 -4.95 -1.46
C LEU A 118 -5.25 -5.92 -0.31
N SER A 119 -4.58 -5.41 0.73
CA SER A 119 -4.41 -6.12 1.99
C SER A 119 -5.66 -6.02 2.86
N ASP A 120 -5.78 -6.90 3.86
CA ASP A 120 -6.91 -6.93 4.79
C ASP A 120 -7.10 -5.63 5.60
N ASN A 121 -6.03 -4.85 5.77
CA ASN A 121 -6.07 -3.56 6.47
C ASN A 121 -6.19 -2.35 5.51
N GLY A 122 -6.66 -2.58 4.28
CA GLY A 122 -6.99 -1.51 3.33
C GLY A 122 -5.79 -0.85 2.66
N VAL A 123 -4.60 -1.48 2.70
CA VAL A 123 -3.39 -0.96 2.02
C VAL A 123 -3.31 -1.56 0.63
N VAL A 124 -3.12 -0.70 -0.36
CA VAL A 124 -2.88 -1.14 -1.74
C VAL A 124 -1.39 -1.43 -1.92
N LEU A 125 -1.08 -2.54 -2.59
CA LEU A 125 0.26 -3.08 -2.79
C LEU A 125 0.51 -3.32 -4.27
N SER A 126 1.74 -3.05 -4.74
CA SER A 126 2.18 -3.42 -6.09
C SER A 126 3.62 -3.92 -6.09
N GLU A 127 3.91 -4.91 -6.94
CA GLU A 127 5.28 -5.36 -7.25
C GLU A 127 5.97 -4.46 -8.29
N GLY A 128 5.29 -3.41 -8.78
CA GLY A 128 5.78 -2.55 -9.85
C GLY A 128 5.64 -3.15 -11.25
N VAL A 129 6.10 -2.42 -12.25
CA VAL A 129 6.02 -2.84 -13.66
C VAL A 129 6.83 -4.13 -13.84
N ASN A 130 6.20 -5.18 -14.39
CA ASN A 130 6.84 -6.49 -14.62
C ASN A 130 7.58 -7.04 -13.38
N LYS A 131 7.08 -6.77 -12.18
CA LYS A 131 7.71 -7.17 -10.89
C LYS A 131 9.12 -6.62 -10.67
N SER A 132 9.49 -5.54 -11.36
CA SER A 132 10.77 -4.82 -11.16
C SER A 132 10.92 -4.22 -9.77
N GLY A 133 9.83 -4.10 -9.02
CA GLY A 133 9.78 -3.36 -7.77
C GLY A 133 9.68 -1.84 -7.95
N VAL A 134 9.47 -1.35 -9.17
CA VAL A 134 9.41 0.08 -9.49
C VAL A 134 8.13 0.42 -10.28
N ILE A 135 7.50 1.55 -9.93
CA ILE A 135 6.49 2.23 -10.76
C ILE A 135 7.11 3.55 -11.28
N PRO A 136 7.36 3.65 -12.60
CA PRO A 136 7.92 4.86 -13.20
C PRO A 136 7.02 6.11 -13.05
N PRO A 137 7.60 7.32 -13.11
CA PRO A 137 6.85 8.58 -12.98
C PRO A 137 5.78 8.80 -14.05
N GLU A 138 5.90 8.13 -15.20
CA GLU A 138 4.90 8.22 -16.27
C GLU A 138 3.52 7.70 -15.87
N TYR A 139 3.42 6.93 -14.77
CA TYR A 139 2.16 6.44 -14.19
C TYR A 139 1.66 7.32 -13.04
N PHE A 140 2.30 8.48 -12.79
CA PHE A 140 1.80 9.42 -11.81
C PHE A 140 0.76 10.33 -12.47
N GLU A 141 -0.44 10.38 -11.88
CA GLU A 141 -1.50 11.30 -12.31
C GLU A 141 -1.15 12.73 -11.89
N LYS A 142 -0.75 12.91 -10.62
CA LYS A 142 -0.38 14.20 -10.05
C LYS A 142 0.42 14.05 -8.76
N ILE A 143 1.11 15.12 -8.38
CA ILE A 143 1.79 15.25 -7.09
C ILE A 143 1.21 16.46 -6.35
N VAL A 144 0.74 16.24 -5.14
CA VAL A 144 0.19 17.27 -4.25
C VAL A 144 1.11 17.41 -3.05
N LEU A 145 1.58 18.62 -2.77
CA LEU A 145 2.30 18.91 -1.54
C LEU A 145 1.29 19.14 -0.41
N ARG A 146 1.63 18.70 0.79
CA ARG A 146 0.87 19.10 1.97
C ARG A 146 1.06 20.61 2.15
N ASP A 147 -0.03 21.37 2.11
CA ASP A 147 0.03 22.79 2.40
C ASP A 147 0.54 22.98 3.84
N ASN A 148 1.53 23.86 4.01
CA ASN A 148 2.06 24.25 5.32
C ASN A 148 1.09 25.17 6.09
N ALA A 149 -0.20 25.18 5.76
CA ALA A 149 -1.19 26.03 6.40
C ALA A 149 -1.59 25.44 7.76
N ALA A 150 -0.89 25.94 8.79
CA ALA A 150 -1.17 25.92 10.24
C ALA A 150 -1.23 24.54 10.93
#